data_AF-A0AAE5UA06-F1
#
_entry.id   AF-A0AAE5UA06-F1
#
_cell.length_a   1.000
_cell.length_b   1.000
_cell.length_c   1.000
_cell.angle_alpha   90.00
_cell.angle_beta   90.00
_cell.angle_gamma   90.00
#
_symmetry.space_group_name_H-M   'P 1'
#
loop_
_entity.id
_entity.type
_entity.pdbx_description
1 polymer ?
#
loop_
_entity_poly.entity_id
_entity_poly.type
_entity_poly.pdbx_seq_one_letter_code
_entity_poly.pdbx_strand_id
1 'polypeptide(L)' 'MKKITDQLLIESYFKAIELDLDKDFILVLEEELKRRGLSLIVRKDRH' A
#
# COMPACT_ATOMS: atom_id res chain seq x y z
N MET A 1 6.92 10.01 -1.58
CA MET A 1 6.74 9.02 -2.66
C MET A 1 6.36 9.63 -4.04
N LYS A 2 6.50 10.94 -4.28
CA LYS A 2 6.03 11.59 -5.53
C LYS A 2 6.72 11.15 -6.85
N LYS A 3 7.78 10.34 -6.79
CA LYS A 3 8.55 9.87 -7.96
C LYS A 3 8.30 8.41 -8.35
N ILE A 4 7.57 7.64 -7.53
CA ILE A 4 7.25 6.25 -7.88
C ILE A 4 5.97 6.21 -8.72
N THR A 5 5.93 5.30 -9.69
CA THR A 5 4.75 5.03 -10.51
C THR A 5 3.67 4.37 -9.67
N ASP A 6 2.43 4.40 -10.16
CA ASP A 6 1.29 3.77 -9.48
C ASP A 6 1.48 2.25 -9.37
N GLN A 7 2.05 1.62 -10.40
CA GLN A 7 2.36 0.19 -10.38
C GLN A 7 3.38 -0.16 -9.28
N LEU A 8 4.49 0.58 -9.19
CA LEU A 8 5.51 0.33 -8.17
C LEU A 8 4.98 0.59 -6.76
N LEU A 9 4.11 1.58 -6.58
CA LEU A 9 3.44 1.86 -5.31
C LEU A 9 2.57 0.67 -4.87
N ILE A 10 1.77 0.13 -5.78
CA ILE A 10 0.88 -1.02 -5.52
C ILE A 10 1.71 -2.26 -5.19
N GLU A 11 2.74 -2.56 -5.98
CA GLU A 11 3.65 -3.69 -5.74
C GLU A 11 4.35 -3.56 -4.38
N SER A 12 4.83 -2.36 -4.04
CA SER A 12 5.48 -2.08 -2.76
C SER A 12 4.53 -2.29 -1.58
N TYR A 13 3.26 -1.88 -1.70
CA TYR A 13 2.25 -2.07 -0.66
C TYR A 13 1.96 -3.55 -0.41
N PHE A 14 1.71 -4.33 -1.46
CA PHE A 14 1.48 -5.77 -1.30
C PHE A 14 2.71 -6.48 -0.75
N LYS A 15 3.91 -6.10 -1.19
CA LYS A 15 5.15 -6.71 -0.69
C LYS A 15 5.40 -6.38 0.77
N ALA A 16 5.07 -5.16 1.20
CA ALA A 16 5.18 -4.75 2.60
C ALA A 16 4.26 -5.56 3.51
N ILE A 17 3.04 -5.88 3.05
CA ILE A 17 2.12 -6.78 3.77
C ILE A 17 2.64 -8.22 3.79
N GLU A 18 3.08 -8.74 2.64
CA GLU A 18 3.58 -10.12 2.53
C GLU A 18 4.78 -10.39 3.45
N LEU A 19 5.64 -9.38 3.66
CA LEU A 19 6.82 -9.46 4.50
C LEU A 19 6.57 -9.07 5.97
N ASP A 20 5.32 -8.77 6.34
CA ASP A 20 4.94 -8.26 7.67
C ASP A 20 5.84 -7.10 8.15
N LEU A 21 6.05 -6.12 7.26
CA LEU A 21 6.86 -4.95 7.57
C LEU A 21 6.16 -4.05 8.59
N ASP A 22 6.92 -3.09 9.10
CA ASP A 22 6.45 -2.11 10.07
C ASP A 22 5.12 -1.46 9.65
N LYS A 23 4.19 -1.36 10.60
CA LYS A 23 2.83 -0.87 10.35
C LYS A 23 2.81 0.60 9.95
N ASP A 24 3.72 1.42 10.46
CA ASP A 24 3.80 2.83 10.08
C ASP A 24 4.30 2.97 8.64
N PHE A 25 5.20 2.07 8.21
CA PHE A 25 5.61 2.00 6.81
C PHE A 25 4.43 1.63 5.89
N ILE A 26 3.67 0.59 6.25
CA ILE A 26 2.49 0.17 5.48
C ILE A 26 1.45 1.31 5.42
N LEU A 27 1.22 2.01 6.54
CA LEU A 27 0.30 3.14 6.60
C LEU A 27 0.68 4.27 5.63
N VAL A 28 1.97 4.60 5.52
CA VAL A 28 2.46 5.59 4.56
C VAL A 28 2.15 5.18 3.11
N LEU A 29 2.25 3.89 2.78
CA LEU A 29 1.88 3.38 1.45
C LEU A 29 0.36 3.47 1.22
N GLU A 30 -0.46 3.11 2.22
CA GLU A 30 -1.92 3.20 2.16
C GLU A 30 -2.40 4.65 1.95
N GLU A 31 -1.81 5.60 2.68
CA GLU A 31 -2.14 7.01 2.56
C GLU A 31 -1.82 7.55 1.16
N GLU A 32 -0.68 7.14 0.60
CA GLU A 32 -0.28 7.54 -0.75
C GLU A 32 -1.19 6.92 -1.83
N LEU A 33 -1.58 5.64 -1.68
CA LEU A 33 -2.57 4.98 -2.54
C LEU A 33 -3.91 5.73 -2.52
N LYS A 34 -4.40 6.06 -1.32
CA LYS A 34 -5.63 6.83 -1.12
C LYS A 34 -5.53 8.23 -1.74
N ARG A 35 -4.40 8.92 -1.55
CA ARG A 35 -4.14 10.25 -2.13
C ARG A 35 -4.17 10.25 -3.65
N ARG A 36 -3.78 9.15 -4.29
CA ARG A 36 -3.81 8.97 -5.76
C ARG A 36 -5.13 8.40 -6.30
N GLY A 37 -6.09 8.07 -5.43
CA GLY A 37 -7.35 7.44 -5.83
C GLY A 37 -7.21 5.98 -6.26
N LEU A 38 -6.10 5.32 -5.92
CA LEU A 38 -5.84 3.92 -6.22
C LEU A 38 -6.58 3.06 -5.18
N SER A 39 -7.88 2.89 -5.41
CA SER A 39 -8.73 2.07 -4.55
C SER A 39 -8.34 0.61 -4.68
N LEU A 40 -7.50 0.11 -3.77
CA LEU A 40 -7.23 -1.31 -3.68
C LEU A 40 -8.41 -2.00 -3.00
N ILE A 41 -9.03 -2.96 -3.68
CA ILE A 41 -9.99 -3.88 -3.05
C ILE A 41 -9.18 -4.83 -2.19
N VAL A 42 -8.74 -4.36 -1.02
CA VAL A 42 -8.18 -5.23 0.00
C VAL A 42 -9.38 -5.94 0.60
N ARG A 43 -9.55 -7.24 0.29
CA ARG A 43 -10.52 -8.06 1.01
C ARG A 43 -10.19 -7.94 2.49
N LYS A 44 -11.07 -7.26 3.21
CA LYS A 44 -10.92 -6.98 4.63
C LYS A 44 -11.34 -8.22 5.42
N ASP A 45 -10.86 -9.39 5.03
CA ASP A 45 -11.04 -10.62 5.79
C ASP A 45 -9.90 -10.70 6.81
N ARG A 46 -9.87 -9.72 7.72
CA ARG A 46 -9.14 -9.85 8.98
C ARG A 46 -10.11 -10.52 9.96
N HIS A 47 -10.11 -11.84 9.94
CA HIS A 47 -10.68 -12.67 11.01
C HIS A 47 -9.66 -12.85 12.13
#